data_AF-A0A0L0M5J2-F1
#
_entry.id   AF-A0A0L0M5J2-F1
#
_cell.length_a   1.000
_cell.length_b   1.000
_cell.length_c   1.000
_cell.angle_alpha   90.00
_cell.angle_beta   90.00
_cell.angle_gamma   90.00
#
_symmetry.space_group_name_H-M   'P 1'
#
loop_
_entity.id
_entity.type
_entity.pdbx_description
1 polymer ?
#
loop_
_entity_poly.entity_id
_entity_poly.type
_entity_poly.pdbx_seq_one_letter_code
_entity_poly.pdbx_strand_id
1 'polypeptide(L)'
;MLGAQDIHAEGADVTVNLGDIVSGALHPSETADLLMTIALPTIRGNHERQLLTQPRADQGLSDRWALDHLSADQLAWIEALPVTLDLQDNVLLVHGTPDSDLDYFLETVDENGLRAATPEEVEHRATNARTELILCGHTHLQRSMKLRDGDV
;
A
#
# COMPACT_ATOMS: atom_id res chain seq x y z
N MET A 1 -3.76 -16.98 6.15
CA MET A 1 -2.33 -17.31 6.35
C MET A 1 -1.83 -18.18 5.19
N LEU A 2 -2.00 -17.71 3.94
CA LEU A 2 -1.55 -18.42 2.72
C LEU A 2 -0.47 -17.63 1.94
N GLY A 3 -0.43 -16.29 2.03
CA GLY A 3 0.47 -15.49 1.19
C GLY A 3 1.97 -15.61 1.47
N ALA A 4 2.42 -15.51 2.73
CA ALA A 4 3.86 -15.42 3.04
C ALA A 4 4.63 -16.73 2.77
N GLN A 5 3.99 -17.89 2.96
CA GLN A 5 4.64 -19.19 2.74
C GLN A 5 4.84 -19.49 1.25
N ASP A 6 3.90 -19.07 0.40
CA ASP A 6 3.97 -19.26 -1.05
C ASP A 6 5.07 -18.38 -1.68
N ILE A 7 5.22 -17.13 -1.21
CA ILE A 7 6.27 -16.22 -1.72
C ILE A 7 7.67 -16.80 -1.52
N HIS A 8 7.93 -17.41 -0.36
CA HIS A 8 9.22 -18.07 -0.11
C HIS A 8 9.46 -19.28 -1.01
N ALA A 9 8.41 -19.96 -1.47
CA ALA A 9 8.52 -21.09 -2.38
C ALA A 9 8.78 -20.66 -3.83
N GLU A 10 8.33 -19.48 -4.24
CA GLU A 10 8.48 -18.94 -5.60
C GLU A 10 9.83 -18.26 -5.86
N GLY A 11 10.67 -18.08 -4.82
CA GLY A 11 12.06 -17.65 -4.99
C GLY A 11 12.25 -16.19 -5.39
N ALA A 12 11.34 -15.29 -4.99
CA ALA A 12 11.49 -13.86 -5.24
C ALA A 12 12.72 -13.28 -4.51
N ASP A 13 13.54 -12.51 -5.23
CA ASP A 13 14.73 -11.84 -4.66
C ASP A 13 14.33 -10.75 -3.65
N VAL A 14 13.22 -10.05 -3.91
CA VAL A 14 12.68 -8.99 -3.05
C VAL A 14 11.18 -9.12 -2.92
N THR A 15 10.68 -9.02 -1.70
CA THR A 15 9.25 -8.96 -1.38
C THR A 15 8.97 -7.67 -0.64
N VAL A 16 7.93 -6.95 -1.03
CA VAL A 16 7.55 -5.66 -0.44
C VAL A 16 6.09 -5.68 0.00
N ASN A 17 5.71 -4.74 0.87
CA ASN A 17 4.34 -4.56 1.34
C ASN A 17 3.89 -3.12 1.08
N LEU A 18 2.77 -2.95 0.37
CA LEU A 18 2.27 -1.67 -0.12
C LEU A 18 1.22 -1.02 0.80
N GLY A 19 1.12 -1.45 2.06
CA GLY A 19 0.22 -0.87 3.06
C GLY A 19 -1.11 -1.59 3.22
N ASP A 20 -2.01 -1.00 4.02
CA ASP A 20 -3.28 -1.57 4.47
C ASP A 20 -3.08 -2.90 5.21
N ILE A 21 -2.26 -2.84 6.25
CA ILE A 21 -1.66 -4.01 6.89
C ILE A 21 -2.44 -4.53 8.09
N VAL A 22 -3.12 -3.66 8.83
CA VAL A 22 -3.77 -4.01 10.11
C VAL A 22 -5.28 -3.78 10.11
N SER A 23 -5.78 -2.99 9.17
CA SER A 23 -7.20 -2.67 9.07
C SER A 23 -7.94 -3.74 8.28
N GLY A 24 -8.32 -4.80 8.98
CA GLY A 24 -8.98 -5.97 8.41
C GLY A 24 -9.57 -6.89 9.49
N ALA A 25 -10.03 -8.07 9.07
CA ALA A 25 -10.73 -8.97 9.97
C ALA A 25 -9.77 -9.81 10.84
N LEU A 26 -10.14 -9.89 12.12
CA LEU A 26 -9.76 -10.87 13.15
C LEU A 26 -8.46 -10.58 13.94
N HIS A 27 -7.28 -10.47 13.32
CA HIS A 27 -5.98 -10.56 14.04
C HIS A 27 -4.97 -9.44 13.76
N PRO A 28 -5.27 -8.17 14.10
CA PRO A 28 -4.41 -7.02 13.80
C PRO A 28 -3.05 -7.08 14.52
N SER A 29 -3.01 -7.46 15.79
CA SER A 29 -1.77 -7.56 16.57
C SER A 29 -0.86 -8.65 16.02
N GLU A 30 -1.40 -9.84 15.77
CA GLU A 30 -0.61 -10.97 15.28
C GLU A 30 -0.10 -10.71 13.85
N THR A 31 -0.86 -9.97 13.05
CA THR A 31 -0.41 -9.52 11.72
C THR A 31 0.73 -8.52 11.85
N ALA A 32 0.64 -7.54 12.75
CA ALA A 32 1.71 -6.59 13.01
C ALA A 32 2.98 -7.30 13.51
N ASP A 33 2.86 -8.22 14.49
CA ASP A 33 3.99 -8.99 15.03
C ASP A 33 4.70 -9.79 13.92
N LEU A 34 3.93 -10.42 13.03
CA LEU A 34 4.48 -11.16 11.91
C LEU A 34 5.22 -10.24 10.94
N LEU A 35 4.61 -9.11 10.54
CA LEU A 35 5.23 -8.16 9.60
C LEU A 35 6.48 -7.50 10.19
N MET A 36 6.46 -7.15 11.48
CA MET A 36 7.63 -6.65 12.21
C MET A 36 8.76 -7.68 12.25
N THR A 37 8.42 -8.97 12.37
CA THR A 37 9.40 -10.08 12.39
C THR A 37 10.01 -10.33 11.01
N ILE A 38 9.20 -10.34 9.95
CA ILE A 38 9.68 -10.59 8.58
C ILE A 38 10.49 -9.39 8.07
N ALA A 39 10.16 -8.17 8.53
CA ALA A 39 10.89 -6.94 8.22
C ALA A 39 11.02 -6.66 6.71
N LEU A 40 9.93 -6.87 5.96
CA LEU A 40 9.85 -6.49 4.54
C LEU A 40 9.93 -4.96 4.38
N PRO A 41 10.48 -4.44 3.28
CA PRO A 41 10.23 -3.07 2.85
C PRO A 41 8.71 -2.82 2.81
N THR A 42 8.24 -1.97 3.71
CA THR A 42 6.81 -1.75 3.96
C THR A 42 6.54 -0.25 3.97
N ILE A 43 5.51 0.17 3.27
CA ILE A 43 4.98 1.55 3.31
C ILE A 43 3.63 1.58 4.02
N ARG A 44 3.17 2.77 4.39
CA ARG A 44 1.82 3.01 4.92
C ARG A 44 0.80 3.09 3.80
N GLY A 45 -0.35 2.45 4.02
CA GLY A 45 -1.56 2.67 3.24
C GLY A 45 -2.45 3.73 3.86
N ASN A 46 -3.61 3.97 3.22
CA ASN A 46 -4.57 4.94 3.75
C ASN A 46 -5.09 4.51 5.12
N HIS A 47 -5.24 3.21 5.35
CA HIS A 47 -5.74 2.72 6.62
C HIS A 47 -4.76 2.98 7.78
N GLU A 48 -3.45 2.88 7.56
CA GLU A 48 -2.47 3.25 8.60
C GLU A 48 -2.53 4.75 8.93
N ARG A 49 -2.73 5.62 7.94
CA ARG A 49 -2.98 7.05 8.19
C ARG A 49 -4.28 7.25 8.96
N GLN A 50 -5.38 6.65 8.53
CA GLN A 50 -6.69 6.82 9.15
C GLN A 50 -6.71 6.30 10.59
N LEU A 51 -6.12 5.13 10.84
CA LEU A 51 -5.97 4.55 12.17
C LEU A 51 -5.21 5.49 13.12
N LEU A 52 -4.14 6.15 12.64
CA LEU A 52 -3.30 7.02 13.45
C LEU A 52 -3.83 8.44 13.63
N THR A 53 -4.54 8.99 12.63
CA THR A 53 -4.88 10.43 12.61
C THR A 53 -6.37 10.73 12.73
N GLN A 54 -7.27 9.81 12.39
CA GLN A 54 -8.69 10.11 12.45
C GLN A 54 -9.20 10.08 13.89
N PRO A 55 -10.11 11.00 14.27
CA PRO A 55 -10.84 10.88 15.52
C PRO A 55 -11.55 9.54 15.59
N ARG A 56 -11.55 8.95 16.78
CA ARG A 56 -12.22 7.66 17.01
C ARG A 56 -13.68 7.69 16.56
N ALA A 57 -14.40 8.81 16.58
CA ALA A 57 -15.78 8.87 16.09
C ALA A 57 -15.92 8.62 14.58
N ASP A 58 -14.90 8.97 13.79
CA ASP A 58 -14.92 8.96 12.33
C ASP A 58 -14.28 7.69 11.74
N GLN A 59 -13.58 6.90 12.58
CA GLN A 59 -12.94 5.65 12.18
C GLN A 59 -13.95 4.58 11.76
N GLY A 60 -13.63 3.87 10.68
CA GLY A 60 -14.33 2.67 10.28
C GLY A 60 -14.27 1.58 11.37
N LEU A 61 -15.17 0.59 11.28
CA LEU A 61 -15.22 -0.50 12.26
C LEU A 61 -13.89 -1.28 12.33
N SER A 62 -13.25 -1.50 11.17
CA SER A 62 -11.97 -2.22 11.08
C SER A 62 -10.82 -1.45 11.72
N ASP A 63 -10.67 -0.15 11.43
CA ASP A 63 -9.58 0.66 12.00
C ASP A 63 -9.72 0.78 13.52
N ARG A 64 -10.96 0.95 14.00
CA ARG A 64 -11.26 1.00 15.44
C ARG A 64 -10.93 -0.33 16.12
N TRP A 65 -11.30 -1.45 15.48
CA TRP A 65 -10.94 -2.77 15.98
C TRP A 65 -9.44 -2.94 16.06
N ALA A 66 -8.70 -2.58 15.00
CA ALA A 66 -7.25 -2.63 14.99
C ALA A 66 -6.64 -1.78 16.11
N LEU A 67 -7.07 -0.53 16.25
CA LEU A 67 -6.58 0.38 17.28
C LEU A 67 -6.80 -0.15 18.70
N ASP A 68 -7.91 -0.85 18.96
CA ASP A 68 -8.22 -1.43 20.27
C ASP A 68 -7.37 -2.66 20.61
N HIS A 69 -6.69 -3.28 19.63
CA HIS A 69 -5.94 -4.53 19.79
C HIS A 69 -4.44 -4.38 19.57
N LEU A 70 -3.97 -3.25 19.05
CA LEU A 70 -2.56 -2.98 18.84
C LEU A 70 -1.87 -2.51 20.14
N SER A 71 -0.64 -2.99 20.35
CA SER A 71 0.23 -2.51 21.41
C SER A 71 0.85 -1.15 21.06
N ALA A 72 1.41 -0.46 22.07
CA ALA A 72 2.11 0.80 21.86
C ALA A 72 3.32 0.65 20.91
N ASP A 73 4.05 -0.46 21.00
CA ASP A 73 5.21 -0.73 20.15
C ASP A 73 4.80 -0.94 18.69
N GLN A 74 3.68 -1.65 18.46
CA GLN A 74 3.13 -1.82 17.11
C GLN A 74 2.62 -0.51 16.52
N LEU A 75 1.97 0.33 17.33
CA LEU A 75 1.53 1.67 16.88
C LEU A 75 2.72 2.56 16.52
N ALA A 76 3.77 2.55 17.34
CA ALA A 76 5.01 3.29 17.07
C ALA A 76 5.70 2.78 15.80
N TRP A 77 5.69 1.46 15.57
CA TRP A 77 6.19 0.86 14.33
C TRP A 77 5.38 1.35 13.11
N ILE A 78 4.05 1.32 13.17
CA ILE A 78 3.18 1.81 12.08
C ILE A 78 3.44 3.30 11.80
N GLU A 79 3.61 4.11 12.85
CA GLU A 79 3.89 5.54 12.71
C GLU A 79 5.22 5.80 12.00
N ALA A 80 6.24 4.97 12.25
CA ALA A 80 7.56 5.07 11.66
C ALA A 80 7.65 4.57 10.21
N LEU A 81 6.65 3.84 9.71
CA LEU A 81 6.61 3.41 8.32
C LEU A 81 6.54 4.62 7.37
N PRO A 82 7.29 4.62 6.26
CA PRO A 82 7.25 5.71 5.30
C PRO A 82 5.95 5.69 4.47
N VAL A 83 5.54 6.84 3.94
CA VAL A 83 4.37 6.96 3.04
C VAL A 83 4.70 6.46 1.63
N THR A 84 5.93 6.72 1.18
CA THR A 84 6.49 6.22 -0.07
C THR A 84 7.90 5.72 0.19
N LEU A 85 8.38 4.77 -0.60
CA LEU A 85 9.74 4.23 -0.48
C LEU A 85 10.38 4.09 -1.85
N ASP A 86 11.51 4.76 -2.05
CA ASP A 86 12.42 4.47 -3.16
C ASP A 86 13.25 3.23 -2.80
N LEU A 87 12.92 2.11 -3.44
CA LEU A 87 13.71 0.89 -3.36
C LEU A 87 14.89 0.98 -4.35
N GLN A 88 15.83 0.05 -4.22
CA GLN A 88 16.93 -0.11 -5.17
C GLN A 88 16.44 -0.25 -6.61
N ASP A 89 17.33 0.02 -7.57
CA ASP A 89 17.06 -0.11 -9.01
C ASP A 89 15.88 0.73 -9.49
N ASN A 90 15.73 1.94 -8.92
CA ASN A 90 14.74 2.93 -9.32
C ASN A 90 13.29 2.38 -9.28
N VAL A 91 12.93 1.68 -8.19
CA VAL A 91 11.56 1.19 -7.98
C VAL A 91 10.89 2.01 -6.87
N LEU A 92 9.81 2.71 -7.19
CA LEU A 92 9.03 3.49 -6.24
C LEU A 92 7.85 2.68 -5.72
N LEU A 93 7.70 2.63 -4.40
CA LEU A 93 6.55 2.02 -3.72
C LEU A 93 5.59 3.13 -3.30
N VAL A 94 4.33 3.00 -3.71
CA VAL A 94 3.22 3.88 -3.33
C VAL A 94 2.02 3.02 -2.95
N HIS A 95 1.14 3.56 -2.09
CA HIS A 95 -0.10 2.86 -1.79
C HIS A 95 -1.15 3.12 -2.89
N GLY A 96 -1.49 4.38 -3.13
CA GLY A 96 -2.33 4.84 -4.24
C GLY A 96 -1.46 5.36 -5.39
N THR A 97 -1.36 6.68 -5.48
CA THR A 97 -0.46 7.41 -6.39
C THR A 97 0.74 7.98 -5.62
N PRO A 98 1.79 8.51 -6.30
CA PRO A 98 2.91 9.18 -5.63
C PRO A 98 2.50 10.33 -4.69
N ASP A 99 1.39 10.99 -4.99
CA ASP A 99 0.94 12.18 -4.26
C ASP A 99 -0.26 11.91 -3.34
N SER A 100 -0.85 10.71 -3.36
CA SER A 100 -2.09 10.41 -2.64
C SER A 100 -2.27 8.92 -2.34
N ASP A 101 -2.54 8.60 -1.07
CA ASP A 101 -2.92 7.25 -0.64
C ASP A 101 -4.40 6.92 -0.86
N LEU A 102 -5.19 7.83 -1.42
CA LEU A 102 -6.62 7.63 -1.69
C LEU A 102 -6.96 7.55 -3.18
N ASP A 103 -6.05 7.99 -4.05
CA ASP A 103 -6.32 8.04 -5.48
C ASP A 103 -5.98 6.72 -6.15
N TYR A 104 -6.87 6.29 -7.04
CA TYR A 104 -6.69 5.04 -7.77
C TYR A 104 -5.67 5.26 -8.88
N PHE A 105 -4.60 4.48 -8.86
CA PHE A 105 -3.51 4.76 -9.79
C PHE A 105 -3.79 4.21 -11.19
N LEU A 106 -4.22 2.96 -11.30
CA LEU A 106 -4.40 2.28 -12.58
C LEU A 106 -5.89 2.12 -12.99
N GLU A 107 -6.78 2.64 -12.16
CA GLU A 107 -8.21 2.70 -12.41
C GLU A 107 -8.71 4.14 -12.38
N THR A 108 -9.83 4.38 -13.04
CA THR A 108 -10.57 5.63 -12.99
C THR A 108 -12.02 5.32 -12.65
N VAL A 109 -12.57 6.03 -11.67
CA VAL A 109 -13.99 5.97 -11.33
C VAL A 109 -14.68 7.12 -12.05
N ASP A 110 -15.68 6.80 -12.88
CA ASP A 110 -16.54 7.77 -13.52
C ASP A 110 -18.03 7.44 -13.27
N GLU A 111 -18.93 8.17 -13.92
CA GLU A 111 -20.38 7.99 -13.77
C GLU A 111 -20.88 6.59 -14.14
N ASN A 112 -20.11 5.83 -14.94
CA ASN A 112 -20.41 4.47 -15.35
C ASN A 112 -19.75 3.42 -14.43
N GLY A 113 -19.02 3.86 -13.41
CA GLY A 113 -18.35 3.01 -12.43
C GLY A 113 -16.84 2.96 -12.62
N LEU A 114 -16.24 1.83 -12.25
CA LEU A 114 -14.80 1.62 -12.29
C LEU A 114 -14.36 1.12 -13.67
N ARG A 115 -13.40 1.82 -14.29
CA ARG A 115 -12.73 1.38 -15.51
C ARG A 115 -11.21 1.41 -15.35
N ALA A 116 -10.51 0.76 -16.26
CA ALA A 116 -9.07 0.95 -16.38
C ALA A 116 -8.75 2.42 -16.72
N ALA A 117 -7.69 2.95 -16.13
CA ALA A 117 -7.15 4.24 -16.50
C ALA A 117 -6.55 4.18 -17.91
N THR A 118 -6.54 5.31 -18.62
CA THR A 118 -5.79 5.43 -19.89
C THR A 118 -4.29 5.63 -19.59
N PRO A 119 -3.39 5.33 -20.55
CA PRO A 119 -1.96 5.64 -20.37
C PRO A 119 -1.69 7.10 -20.01
N GLU A 120 -2.43 8.04 -20.61
CA GLU A 120 -2.31 9.48 -20.33
C GLU A 120 -2.74 9.83 -18.88
N GLU A 121 -3.81 9.20 -18.38
CA GLU A 121 -4.24 9.37 -16.98
C GLU A 121 -3.18 8.86 -16.01
N VAL A 122 -2.56 7.70 -16.31
CA VAL A 122 -1.50 7.12 -15.48
C VAL A 122 -0.20 7.94 -15.57
N GLU A 123 0.21 8.38 -16.76
CA GLU A 123 1.36 9.28 -16.96
C GLU A 123 1.17 10.58 -16.17
N HIS A 124 -0.03 11.16 -16.22
CA HIS A 124 -0.34 12.36 -15.44
C HIS A 124 -0.17 12.12 -13.93
N ARG A 125 -0.72 11.01 -13.42
CA ARG A 125 -0.58 10.61 -12.01
C ARG A 125 0.86 10.27 -11.62
N ALA A 126 1.68 9.86 -12.58
CA ALA A 126 3.08 9.50 -12.39
C ALA A 126 4.05 10.69 -12.58
N THR A 127 3.58 11.88 -12.98
CA THR A 127 4.43 13.02 -13.42
C THR A 127 5.59 13.37 -12.47
N ASN A 128 5.40 13.18 -11.15
CA ASN A 128 6.41 13.50 -10.15
C ASN A 128 7.39 12.35 -9.84
N ALA A 129 7.11 11.14 -10.32
CA ALA A 129 7.95 9.97 -10.12
C ALA A 129 9.07 9.93 -11.17
N ARG A 130 10.32 9.94 -10.73
CA ARG A 130 11.50 9.77 -11.60
C ARG A 130 12.07 8.37 -11.40
N THR A 131 11.29 7.37 -11.77
CA THR A 131 11.50 5.99 -11.37
C THR A 131 11.17 5.07 -12.52
N GLU A 132 11.85 3.92 -12.52
CA GLU A 132 11.78 2.90 -13.54
C GLU A 132 10.59 1.93 -13.39
N LEU A 133 10.00 1.89 -12.20
CA LEU A 133 8.87 1.03 -11.90
C LEU A 133 8.14 1.63 -10.72
N ILE A 134 6.81 1.70 -10.81
CA ILE A 134 5.97 2.07 -9.67
C ILE A 134 5.15 0.85 -9.27
N LEU A 135 5.27 0.45 -8.00
CA LEU A 135 4.45 -0.58 -7.39
C LEU A 135 3.35 0.11 -6.58
N CYS A 136 2.08 -0.20 -6.89
CA CYS A 136 0.92 0.37 -6.23
C CYS A 136 -0.07 -0.68 -5.71
N GLY A 137 -0.81 -0.33 -4.66
CA GLY A 137 -1.85 -1.14 -4.05
C GLY A 137 -3.21 -0.46 -4.13
N HIS A 138 -3.84 -0.29 -2.96
CA HIS A 138 -5.09 0.44 -2.71
C HIS A 138 -6.38 -0.13 -3.31
N THR A 139 -6.41 -0.51 -4.59
CA THR A 139 -7.68 -0.87 -5.28
C THR A 139 -8.10 -2.32 -5.09
N HIS A 140 -7.23 -3.16 -4.54
CA HIS A 140 -7.39 -4.61 -4.38
C HIS A 140 -7.60 -5.36 -5.72
N LEU A 141 -7.26 -4.72 -6.84
CA LEU A 141 -7.32 -5.29 -8.18
C LEU A 141 -5.90 -5.51 -8.71
N GLN A 142 -5.65 -6.71 -9.24
CA GLN A 142 -4.38 -7.00 -9.90
C GLN A 142 -4.35 -6.36 -11.29
N ARG A 143 -3.37 -5.50 -11.55
CA ARG A 143 -3.16 -4.84 -12.85
C ARG A 143 -1.70 -4.50 -13.08
N SER A 144 -1.32 -4.40 -14.35
CA SER A 144 -0.06 -3.79 -14.79
C SER A 144 -0.31 -2.95 -16.04
N MET A 145 0.52 -1.91 -16.25
CA MET A 145 0.49 -1.05 -17.42
C MET A 145 1.92 -0.68 -17.81
N LYS A 146 2.17 -0.59 -19.12
CA LYS A 146 3.41 -0.03 -19.69
C LYS A 146 3.10 1.32 -20.33
N LEU A 147 3.81 2.37 -19.92
CA LEU A 147 3.67 3.73 -20.47
C LEU A 147 4.48 3.88 -21.77
N ARG A 148 4.11 4.84 -22.62
CA ARG A 148 4.53 4.84 -24.03
C ARG A 148 5.92 5.42 -24.31
N ASP A 149 6.53 6.11 -23.34
CA ASP A 149 7.92 6.52 -23.41
C ASP A 149 8.58 6.23 -22.06
N GLY A 150 9.15 5.04 -21.96
CA GLY A 150 10.02 4.71 -20.83
C GLY A 150 11.37 5.39 -21.04
N ASP A 151 11.77 6.20 -20.06
CA ASP A 151 12.96 5.80 -19.31
C ASP A 151 12.46 5.21 -17.99
N VAL A 152 11.95 4.00 -18.27
CA VAL A 152 11.57 2.87 -17.43
C VAL A 152 10.35 3.14 -16.52
#